data_AF-A0A0G0L789-F1
#
_entry.id   AF-A0A0G0L789-F1
#
_cell.length_a   1.000
_cell.length_b   1.000
_cell.length_c   1.000
_cell.angle_alpha   90.00
_cell.angle_beta   90.00
_cell.angle_gamma   90.00
#
_symmetry.space_group_name_H-M   'P 1'
#
loop_
_entity.id
_entity.type
_entity.pdbx_description
1 polymer ?
#
loop_
_entity_poly.entity_id
_entity_poly.type
_entity_poly.pdbx_seq_one_letter_code
_entity_poly.pdbx_strand_id
1 'polypeptide(L)'
;NIVKEEQLILENKIELLKHKEIARVVPLQLDQVLEKLKEVDRLHKDFFRVFSSAKTLGEFQALKIKFQEVSDSITRLVGNLEKPKVEKQIPQEPDSELMKKAREVIEKLKKLDIDLDAAKKEFVNFNQSEEQKKGKFFELQRKFQSKQNEYNGISRQLSDIRIELAKHDTRVEDIMLEIKQELKDESWLKDYKEEHVSTDELMRQIHNFKHQLDLIGGIDLETVKEYKETKERYDFLDTQCNDLSKSIESLKTIIIELDNTIHHEFNASFKNINCEFQKFFKVLFHGGKAELVLIKESEKEEKKEKEMELAMEGVEAVDEAQEEDEIIKKMLRGSSEKVIKGVEIIATPPGKKLKSINMMSGGERALTSIALISAIIANNPPPFVVLDEVDAALDEANSERFAAILDDLSHKTQFVVVTHNRATMYRAVILYGVTMGDDGVSKILSLKMEEAEKIVK
;
A
#
# COMPACT_ATOMS: atom_id res chain seq x y z
N ASN A 1 -18.14 -5.16 11.14
CA ASN A 1 -17.68 -6.02 10.03
C ASN A 1 -18.82 -6.69 9.29
N ILE A 2 -19.72 -7.42 9.96
CA ILE A 2 -20.88 -8.08 9.33
C ILE A 2 -21.75 -7.10 8.50
N VAL A 3 -22.05 -5.90 9.03
CA VAL A 3 -22.85 -4.88 8.31
C VAL A 3 -22.13 -4.29 7.09
N LYS A 4 -20.78 -4.20 7.11
CA LYS A 4 -19.99 -3.74 5.96
C LYS A 4 -19.89 -4.82 4.87
N GLU A 5 -19.82 -6.09 5.26
CA GLU A 5 -19.90 -7.21 4.30
C GLU A 5 -21.28 -7.30 3.67
N GLU A 6 -22.36 -7.15 4.44
CA GLU A 6 -23.72 -7.09 3.89
C GLU A 6 -23.91 -5.89 2.96
N GLN A 7 -23.35 -4.72 3.29
CA GLN A 7 -23.36 -3.55 2.41
C GLN A 7 -22.61 -3.81 1.10
N LEU A 8 -21.40 -4.39 1.17
CA LEU A 8 -20.59 -4.70 -0.01
C LEU A 8 -21.27 -5.75 -0.89
N ILE A 9 -21.92 -6.74 -0.30
CA ILE A 9 -22.70 -7.76 -1.03
C ILE A 9 -23.91 -7.10 -1.71
N LEU A 10 -24.60 -6.18 -1.03
CA LEU A 10 -25.76 -5.47 -1.61
C LEU A 10 -25.34 -4.50 -2.72
N GLU A 11 -24.26 -3.76 -2.54
CA GLU A 11 -23.67 -2.85 -3.54
C GLU A 11 -23.19 -3.63 -4.77
N ASN A 12 -22.48 -4.75 -4.58
CA ASN A 12 -22.08 -5.63 -5.69
C ASN A 12 -23.28 -6.23 -6.41
N LYS A 13 -24.36 -6.57 -5.70
CA LYS A 13 -25.59 -7.10 -6.32
C LYS A 13 -26.35 -6.03 -7.10
N ILE A 14 -26.31 -4.77 -6.63
CA ILE A 14 -26.87 -3.60 -7.33
C ILE A 14 -26.01 -3.26 -8.56
N GLU A 15 -24.68 -3.33 -8.47
CA GLU A 15 -23.78 -3.12 -9.61
C GLU A 15 -23.93 -4.22 -10.67
N LEU A 16 -24.07 -5.49 -10.27
CA LEU A 16 -24.36 -6.59 -11.18
C LEU A 16 -25.72 -6.43 -11.90
N LEU A 17 -26.70 -5.85 -11.23
CA LEU A 17 -28.00 -5.54 -11.85
C LEU A 17 -27.91 -4.34 -12.80
N LYS A 18 -27.10 -3.32 -12.48
CA LYS A 18 -26.81 -2.18 -13.37
C LYS A 18 -26.03 -2.61 -14.63
N HIS A 19 -25.07 -3.53 -14.49
CA HIS A 19 -24.28 -4.02 -15.62
C HIS A 19 -25.04 -5.00 -16.54
N LYS A 20 -26.17 -5.57 -16.10
CA LYS A 20 -27.07 -6.35 -16.97
C LYS A 20 -27.94 -5.50 -17.90
N GLU A 21 -27.91 -4.17 -17.81
CA GLU A 21 -28.56 -3.27 -18.78
C GLU A 21 -27.66 -3.05 -20.00
N ILE A 22 -27.74 -3.96 -20.99
CA ILE A 22 -27.16 -3.70 -22.31
C ILE A 22 -28.05 -2.66 -23.02
N ALA A 23 -27.55 -1.43 -23.13
CA ALA A 23 -28.20 -0.36 -23.88
C ALA A 23 -28.26 -0.71 -25.37
N ARG A 24 -29.45 -1.03 -25.89
CA ARG A 24 -29.69 -1.14 -27.34
C ARG A 24 -30.02 0.25 -27.90
N VAL A 25 -29.15 0.78 -28.76
CA VAL A 25 -29.45 1.98 -29.56
C VAL A 25 -30.48 1.58 -30.61
N VAL A 26 -31.71 2.09 -30.50
CA VAL A 26 -32.73 1.93 -31.55
C VAL A 26 -32.38 2.90 -32.68
N PRO A 27 -32.19 2.44 -33.93
CA PRO A 27 -31.97 3.35 -35.05
C PRO A 27 -33.22 4.23 -35.27
N LEU A 28 -33.03 5.54 -35.42
CA LEU A 28 -34.14 6.45 -35.75
C LEU A 28 -34.80 6.01 -37.05
N GLN A 29 -36.12 5.86 -37.04
CA GLN A 29 -36.90 5.56 -38.24
C GLN A 29 -36.81 6.74 -39.23
N LEU A 30 -36.32 6.48 -40.44
CA LEU A 30 -36.02 7.48 -41.46
C LEU A 30 -37.23 8.37 -41.79
N ASP A 31 -38.44 7.84 -41.64
CA ASP A 31 -39.71 8.54 -41.91
C ASP A 31 -39.94 9.74 -40.99
N GLN A 32 -39.59 9.63 -39.70
CA GLN A 32 -39.77 10.71 -38.72
C GLN A 32 -38.79 11.87 -38.96
N VAL A 33 -37.60 11.57 -39.47
CA VAL A 33 -36.60 12.58 -39.84
C VAL A 33 -37.05 13.33 -41.09
N LEU A 34 -37.60 12.61 -42.07
CA LEU A 34 -38.11 13.16 -43.33
C LEU A 34 -39.31 14.10 -43.11
N GLU A 35 -40.20 13.77 -42.18
CA GLU A 35 -41.35 14.61 -41.84
C GLU A 35 -40.92 15.94 -41.22
N LYS A 36 -39.98 15.91 -40.28
CA LYS A 36 -39.45 17.13 -39.64
C LYS A 36 -38.61 17.97 -40.60
N LEU A 37 -37.87 17.36 -41.53
CA LEU A 37 -37.13 18.08 -42.57
C LEU A 37 -38.08 18.82 -43.54
N LYS A 38 -39.23 18.22 -43.87
CA LYS A 38 -40.27 18.88 -44.68
C LYS A 38 -40.92 20.05 -43.94
N GLU A 39 -41.07 19.96 -42.62
CA GLU A 39 -41.60 21.05 -41.80
C GLU A 39 -40.63 22.25 -41.77
N VAL A 40 -39.33 21.99 -41.63
CA VAL A 40 -38.28 23.02 -41.72
C VAL A 40 -38.24 23.66 -43.11
N ASP A 41 -38.38 22.89 -44.20
CA ASP A 41 -38.44 23.44 -45.56
C ASP A 41 -39.66 24.35 -45.79
N ARG A 42 -40.82 24.02 -45.20
CA ARG A 42 -42.00 24.89 -45.23
C ARG A 42 -41.76 26.21 -44.51
N LEU A 43 -41.21 26.16 -43.29
CA LEU A 43 -40.91 27.37 -42.52
C LEU A 43 -39.86 28.25 -43.22
N HIS A 44 -38.87 27.65 -43.88
CA HIS A 44 -37.87 28.38 -44.65
C HIS A 44 -38.47 29.07 -45.89
N LYS A 45 -39.39 28.40 -46.60
CA LYS A 45 -40.12 29.01 -47.73
C LYS A 45 -41.05 30.13 -47.28
N ASP A 46 -41.76 29.95 -46.17
CA ASP A 46 -42.61 31.00 -45.60
C ASP A 46 -41.79 32.20 -45.12
N PHE A 47 -40.61 31.98 -44.52
CA PHE A 47 -39.67 33.03 -44.20
C PHE A 47 -39.24 33.81 -45.45
N PHE A 48 -38.83 33.11 -46.51
CA PHE A 48 -38.36 33.75 -47.74
C PHE A 48 -39.48 34.56 -48.42
N ARG A 49 -40.73 34.10 -48.35
CA ARG A 49 -41.90 34.85 -48.84
C ARG A 49 -42.12 36.14 -48.05
N VAL A 50 -42.03 36.09 -46.72
CA VAL A 50 -42.21 37.30 -45.88
C VAL A 50 -41.03 38.25 -46.03
N PHE A 51 -39.81 37.72 -46.21
CA PHE A 51 -38.60 38.51 -46.49
C PHE A 51 -38.70 39.29 -47.79
N SER A 52 -39.22 38.67 -48.85
CA SER A 52 -39.36 39.31 -50.17
C SER A 52 -40.49 40.35 -50.23
N SER A 53 -41.48 40.30 -49.33
CA SER A 53 -42.58 41.27 -49.26
C SER A 53 -42.34 42.44 -48.28
N ALA A 54 -41.36 42.36 -47.39
CA ALA A 54 -41.15 43.34 -46.33
C ALA A 54 -40.54 44.65 -46.86
N LYS A 55 -41.17 45.80 -46.53
CA LYS A 55 -40.71 47.14 -46.96
C LYS A 55 -40.62 48.15 -45.81
N THR A 56 -41.05 47.79 -44.60
CA THR A 56 -40.97 48.67 -43.42
C THR A 56 -40.06 48.14 -42.32
N LEU A 57 -39.45 49.04 -41.55
CA LEU A 57 -38.47 48.70 -40.49
C LEU A 57 -39.07 47.82 -39.37
N GLY A 58 -40.38 47.94 -39.11
CA GLY A 58 -41.10 47.11 -38.13
C GLY A 58 -41.28 45.66 -38.56
N GLU A 59 -41.40 45.39 -39.86
CA GLU A 59 -41.51 44.03 -40.41
C GLU A 59 -40.18 43.27 -40.29
N PHE A 60 -39.06 43.99 -40.29
CA PHE A 60 -37.72 43.41 -40.13
C PHE A 60 -37.47 42.82 -38.72
N GLN A 61 -38.11 43.36 -37.68
CA GLN A 61 -38.05 42.78 -36.32
C GLN A 61 -38.85 41.48 -36.22
N ALA A 62 -40.05 41.43 -36.81
CA ALA A 62 -40.85 40.20 -36.89
C ALA A 62 -40.14 39.12 -37.72
N LEU A 63 -39.42 39.53 -38.76
CA LEU A 63 -38.61 38.65 -39.59
C LEU A 63 -37.41 38.07 -38.82
N LYS A 64 -36.77 38.88 -37.97
CA LYS A 64 -35.68 38.41 -37.10
C LYS A 64 -36.15 37.30 -36.14
N ILE A 65 -37.34 37.46 -35.55
CA ILE A 65 -37.94 36.45 -34.66
C ILE A 65 -38.23 35.15 -35.43
N LYS A 66 -38.84 35.25 -36.62
CA LYS A 66 -39.11 34.07 -37.47
C LYS A 66 -37.82 33.38 -37.95
N PHE A 67 -36.78 34.15 -38.27
CA PHE A 67 -35.47 33.58 -38.62
C PHE A 67 -34.86 32.82 -37.44
N GLN A 68 -34.96 33.38 -36.24
CA GLN A 68 -34.46 32.74 -35.04
C GLN A 68 -35.22 31.44 -34.72
N GLU A 69 -36.53 31.42 -34.96
CA GLU A 69 -37.37 30.22 -34.79
C GLU A 69 -37.03 29.10 -35.79
N VAL A 70 -36.71 29.45 -37.04
CA VAL A 70 -36.20 28.51 -38.05
C VAL A 70 -34.81 28.00 -37.67
N SER A 71 -33.92 28.89 -37.25
CA SER A 71 -32.57 28.53 -36.82
C SER A 71 -32.60 27.58 -35.63
N ASP A 72 -33.40 27.87 -34.61
CA ASP A 72 -33.54 27.02 -33.42
C ASP A 72 -34.13 25.64 -33.76
N SER A 73 -35.05 25.59 -34.73
CA SER A 73 -35.63 24.33 -35.21
C SER A 73 -34.60 23.47 -35.94
N ILE A 74 -33.74 24.08 -36.76
CA ILE A 74 -32.62 23.40 -37.43
C ILE A 74 -31.60 22.90 -36.39
N THR A 75 -31.22 23.72 -35.42
CA THR A 75 -30.26 23.33 -34.37
C THR A 75 -30.81 22.18 -33.51
N ARG A 76 -32.11 22.17 -33.20
CA ARG A 76 -32.76 21.04 -32.52
C ARG A 76 -32.81 19.78 -33.38
N LEU A 77 -32.99 19.89 -34.69
CA LEU A 77 -33.00 18.75 -35.59
C LEU A 77 -31.62 18.10 -35.68
N VAL A 78 -30.57 18.92 -35.87
CA VAL A 78 -29.17 18.47 -35.90
C VAL A 78 -28.79 17.83 -34.56
N GLY A 79 -29.17 18.44 -33.42
CA GLY A 79 -28.89 17.87 -32.10
C GLY A 79 -29.55 16.52 -31.84
N ASN A 80 -30.74 16.27 -32.41
CA ASN A 80 -31.41 14.97 -32.31
C ASN A 80 -30.80 13.91 -33.26
N LEU A 81 -30.13 14.31 -34.33
CA LEU A 81 -29.42 13.42 -35.26
C LEU A 81 -28.01 13.06 -34.75
N GLU A 82 -27.32 13.97 -34.07
CA GLU A 82 -25.98 13.74 -33.50
C GLU A 82 -26.00 12.88 -32.23
N LYS A 83 -27.11 12.84 -31.48
CA LYS A 83 -27.25 12.02 -30.28
C LYS A 83 -28.65 11.37 -30.23
N PRO A 84 -28.83 10.10 -30.64
CA PRO A 84 -30.11 9.44 -30.53
C PRO A 84 -30.56 9.38 -29.06
N LYS A 85 -31.81 9.76 -28.80
CA LYS A 85 -32.41 9.61 -27.47
C LYS A 85 -32.45 8.13 -27.10
N VAL A 86 -31.72 7.77 -26.05
CA VAL A 86 -31.87 6.47 -25.39
C VAL A 86 -33.19 6.51 -24.62
N GLU A 87 -34.25 5.95 -25.19
CA GLU A 87 -35.45 5.64 -24.43
C GLU A 87 -35.14 4.47 -23.48
N LYS A 88 -35.10 4.79 -22.18
CA LYS A 88 -35.07 3.78 -21.13
C LYS A 88 -36.41 3.05 -21.14
N GLN A 89 -36.41 1.75 -21.46
CA GLN A 89 -37.54 0.90 -21.10
C GLN A 89 -37.63 0.87 -19.57
N ILE A 90 -38.85 1.09 -19.08
CA ILE A 90 -39.20 0.90 -17.66
C ILE A 90 -38.96 -0.58 -17.34
N PRO A 91 -38.13 -0.93 -16.34
CA PRO A 91 -38.01 -2.32 -15.91
C PRO A 91 -39.37 -2.82 -15.38
N GLN A 92 -39.69 -4.08 -15.67
CA GLN A 92 -40.67 -4.84 -14.90
C GLN A 92 -40.44 -4.57 -13.41
N GLU A 93 -41.50 -4.21 -12.68
CA GLU A 93 -41.42 -3.94 -11.24
C GLU A 93 -40.63 -5.05 -10.53
N PRO A 94 -39.44 -4.77 -9.99
CA PRO A 94 -38.80 -5.68 -9.07
C PRO A 94 -39.60 -5.62 -7.77
N ASP A 95 -40.05 -6.77 -7.28
CA ASP A 95 -40.79 -6.98 -6.01
C ASP A 95 -40.88 -5.74 -5.11
N SER A 96 -42.05 -5.10 -5.12
CA SER A 96 -42.38 -3.89 -4.34
C SER A 96 -42.01 -4.03 -2.85
N GLU A 97 -41.96 -5.25 -2.33
CA GLU A 97 -41.57 -5.55 -0.96
C GLU A 97 -40.07 -5.45 -0.69
N LEU A 98 -39.21 -5.91 -1.61
CA LEU A 98 -37.76 -5.89 -1.45
C LEU A 98 -37.20 -4.47 -1.56
N MET A 99 -37.76 -3.64 -2.44
CA MET A 99 -37.38 -2.24 -2.57
C MET A 99 -37.88 -1.35 -1.43
N LYS A 100 -39.00 -1.72 -0.77
CA LYS A 100 -39.45 -1.07 0.48
C LYS A 100 -38.56 -1.46 1.65
N LYS A 101 -38.26 -2.75 1.83
CA LYS A 101 -37.33 -3.24 2.87
C LYS A 101 -35.94 -2.66 2.70
N ALA A 102 -35.41 -2.59 1.46
CA ALA A 102 -34.13 -1.94 1.18
C ALA A 102 -34.15 -0.45 1.51
N ARG A 103 -35.22 0.29 1.18
CA ARG A 103 -35.35 1.71 1.53
C ARG A 103 -35.44 1.94 3.04
N GLU A 104 -36.20 1.12 3.76
CA GLU A 104 -36.27 1.20 5.23
C GLU A 104 -34.92 0.90 5.89
N VAL A 105 -34.19 -0.09 5.39
CA VAL A 105 -32.85 -0.42 5.88
C VAL A 105 -31.86 0.70 5.57
N ILE A 106 -31.91 1.29 4.38
CA ILE A 106 -31.06 2.43 4.00
C ILE A 106 -31.39 3.68 4.83
N GLU A 107 -32.66 3.96 5.11
CA GLU A 107 -33.02 5.08 6.01
C GLU A 107 -32.58 4.84 7.45
N LYS A 108 -32.73 3.61 7.95
CA LYS A 108 -32.22 3.25 9.28
C LYS A 108 -30.70 3.37 9.35
N LEU A 109 -29.99 2.93 8.32
CA LEU A 109 -28.52 3.09 8.21
C LEU A 109 -28.11 4.55 8.16
N LYS A 110 -28.79 5.40 7.38
CA LYS A 110 -28.51 6.85 7.35
C LYS A 110 -28.72 7.53 8.69
N LYS A 111 -29.78 7.16 9.42
CA LYS A 111 -29.99 7.67 10.79
C LYS A 111 -28.89 7.20 11.72
N LEU A 112 -28.52 5.91 11.64
CA LEU A 112 -27.47 5.33 12.46
C LEU A 112 -26.11 5.98 12.19
N ASP A 113 -25.78 6.29 10.93
CA ASP A 113 -24.54 6.99 10.55
C ASP A 113 -24.50 8.42 11.09
N ILE A 114 -25.62 9.15 11.04
CA ILE A 114 -25.73 10.50 11.62
C ILE A 114 -25.51 10.44 13.14
N ASP A 115 -26.12 9.45 13.82
CA ASP A 115 -25.96 9.25 15.26
C ASP A 115 -24.52 8.82 15.61
N LEU A 116 -23.88 8.01 14.76
CA LEU A 116 -22.48 7.57 14.93
C LEU A 116 -21.51 8.74 14.75
N ASP A 117 -21.74 9.62 13.79
CA ASP A 117 -20.94 10.82 13.59
C ASP A 117 -21.16 11.86 14.70
N ALA A 118 -22.37 11.97 15.24
CA ALA A 118 -22.64 12.77 16.42
C ALA A 118 -21.88 12.25 17.65
N ALA A 119 -21.96 10.93 17.91
CA ALA A 119 -21.25 10.29 19.01
C ALA A 119 -19.72 10.38 18.85
N LYS A 120 -19.18 10.27 17.63
CA LYS A 120 -17.74 10.49 17.35
C LYS A 120 -17.33 11.93 17.63
N LYS A 121 -18.12 12.92 17.21
CA LYS A 121 -17.82 14.33 17.49
C LYS A 121 -17.82 14.61 19.00
N GLU A 122 -18.79 14.06 19.73
CA GLU A 122 -18.83 14.16 21.19
C GLU A 122 -17.61 13.49 21.83
N PHE A 123 -17.21 12.29 21.36
CA PHE A 123 -16.03 11.59 21.84
C PHE A 123 -14.73 12.39 21.61
N VAL A 124 -14.55 12.96 20.41
CA VAL A 124 -13.37 13.78 20.08
C VAL A 124 -13.34 15.04 20.95
N ASN A 125 -14.47 15.73 21.12
CA ASN A 125 -14.56 16.91 21.98
C ASN A 125 -14.27 16.57 23.45
N PHE A 126 -14.81 15.45 23.93
CA PHE A 126 -14.54 14.97 25.29
C PHE A 126 -13.04 14.67 25.48
N ASN A 127 -12.42 13.98 24.53
CA ASN A 127 -11.00 13.62 24.60
C ASN A 127 -10.09 14.85 24.56
N GLN A 128 -10.39 15.84 23.72
CA GLN A 128 -9.68 17.13 23.70
C GLN A 128 -9.81 17.87 25.04
N SER A 129 -11.00 17.85 25.67
CA SER A 129 -11.20 18.48 26.97
C SER A 129 -10.43 17.78 28.09
N GLU A 130 -10.30 16.45 28.05
CA GLU A 130 -9.50 15.66 28.99
C GLU A 130 -8.01 15.91 28.81
N GLU A 131 -7.54 16.03 27.58
CA GLU A 131 -6.15 16.36 27.27
C GLU A 131 -5.77 17.76 27.79
N GLN A 132 -6.67 18.74 27.63
CA GLN A 132 -6.49 20.08 28.22
C GLN A 132 -6.48 20.04 29.76
N LYS A 133 -7.33 19.25 30.40
CA LYS A 133 -7.31 19.07 31.86
C LYS A 133 -6.03 18.39 32.33
N LYS A 134 -5.54 17.36 31.62
CA LYS A 134 -4.26 16.71 31.89
C LYS A 134 -3.09 17.68 31.75
N GLY A 135 -3.10 18.53 30.72
CA GLY A 135 -2.12 19.61 30.57
C GLY A 135 -2.08 20.54 31.78
N LYS A 136 -3.26 21.05 32.20
CA LYS A 136 -3.39 21.88 33.41
C LYS A 136 -2.96 21.15 34.69
N PHE A 137 -3.23 19.85 34.80
CA PHE A 137 -2.80 19.01 35.91
C PHE A 137 -1.27 18.92 35.98
N PHE A 138 -0.59 18.67 34.86
CA PHE A 138 0.87 18.63 34.82
C PHE A 138 1.51 19.99 35.13
N GLU A 139 0.91 21.09 34.69
CA GLU A 139 1.37 22.43 35.07
C GLU A 139 1.22 22.68 36.58
N LEU A 140 0.09 22.31 37.17
CA LEU A 140 -0.11 22.40 38.62
C LEU A 140 0.87 21.51 39.39
N GLN A 141 1.13 20.30 38.89
CA GLN A 141 2.07 19.36 39.49
C GLN A 141 3.50 19.88 39.44
N ARG A 142 3.93 20.49 38.33
CA ARG A 142 5.24 21.14 38.24
C ARG A 142 5.36 22.31 39.22
N LYS A 143 4.32 23.15 39.31
CA LYS A 143 4.28 24.26 40.29
C LYS A 143 4.31 23.77 41.74
N PHE A 144 3.64 22.66 42.04
CA PHE A 144 3.69 22.04 43.36
C PHE A 144 5.10 21.51 43.66
N GLN A 145 5.71 20.77 42.74
CA GLN A 145 7.07 20.25 42.91
C GLN A 145 8.11 21.37 43.06
N SER A 146 8.00 22.47 42.30
CA SER A 146 8.91 23.60 42.45
C SER A 146 8.77 24.26 43.82
N LYS A 147 7.54 24.49 44.29
CA LYS A 147 7.28 25.04 45.64
C LYS A 147 7.71 24.10 46.76
N GLN A 148 7.54 22.79 46.58
CA GLN A 148 8.02 21.77 47.53
C GLN A 148 9.56 21.78 47.63
N ASN A 149 10.25 21.93 46.51
CA ASN A 149 11.71 22.02 46.48
C ASN A 149 12.21 23.32 47.12
N GLU A 150 11.55 24.45 46.86
CA GLU A 150 11.83 25.73 47.55
C GLU A 150 11.64 25.58 49.08
N TYR A 151 10.52 24.99 49.51
CA TYR A 151 10.26 24.74 50.94
C TYR A 151 11.32 23.85 51.58
N ASN A 152 11.69 22.74 50.94
CA ASN A 152 12.72 21.85 51.44
C ASN A 152 14.10 22.52 51.49
N GLY A 153 14.41 23.40 50.54
CA GLY A 153 15.63 24.21 50.54
C GLY A 153 15.69 25.15 51.73
N ILE A 154 14.62 25.93 51.97
CA ILE A 154 14.52 26.83 53.13
C ILE A 154 14.54 26.04 54.44
N SER A 155 13.87 24.88 54.49
CA SER A 155 13.87 24.03 55.69
C SER A 155 15.25 23.46 56.01
N ARG A 156 16.09 23.17 55.00
CA ARG A 156 17.49 22.76 55.23
C ARG A 156 18.31 23.91 55.80
N GLN A 157 18.21 25.11 55.20
CA GLN A 157 18.89 26.31 55.71
C GLN A 157 18.51 26.61 57.17
N LEU A 158 17.22 26.44 57.53
CA LEU A 158 16.76 26.63 58.90
C LEU A 158 17.35 25.58 59.86
N SER A 159 17.43 24.32 59.44
CA SER A 159 18.09 23.27 60.22
C SER A 159 19.58 23.52 60.40
N ASP A 160 20.28 23.99 59.36
CA ASP A 160 21.71 24.32 59.42
C ASP A 160 21.96 25.47 60.41
N ILE A 161 21.17 26.55 60.31
CA ILE A 161 21.23 27.68 61.26
C ILE A 161 20.95 27.22 62.70
N ARG A 162 19.99 26.32 62.91
CA ARG A 162 19.71 25.75 64.24
C ARG A 162 20.88 24.97 64.81
N ILE A 163 21.58 24.20 63.96
CA ILE A 163 22.76 23.44 64.38
C ILE A 163 23.90 24.40 64.74
N GLU A 164 24.12 25.47 63.97
CA GLU A 164 25.11 26.50 64.32
C GLU A 164 24.77 27.22 65.62
N LEU A 165 23.50 27.55 65.83
CA LEU A 165 23.04 28.19 67.08
C LEU A 165 23.28 27.27 68.28
N ALA A 166 22.93 25.98 68.17
CA ALA A 166 23.19 25.00 69.22
C ALA A 166 24.70 24.82 69.51
N LYS A 167 25.55 24.84 68.47
CA LYS A 167 27.01 24.81 68.65
C LYS A 167 27.52 26.06 69.37
N HIS A 168 27.01 27.24 69.03
CA HIS A 168 27.36 28.48 69.71
C HIS A 168 26.90 28.49 71.16
N ASP A 169 25.68 28.04 71.46
CA ASP A 169 25.18 27.93 72.83
C ASP A 169 26.05 26.97 73.65
N THR A 170 26.36 25.79 73.10
CA THR A 170 27.25 24.82 73.78
C THR A 170 28.64 25.41 74.00
N ARG A 171 29.18 26.14 73.02
CA ARG A 171 30.49 26.80 73.11
C ARG A 171 30.50 27.90 74.18
N VAL A 172 29.42 28.66 74.30
CA VAL A 172 29.26 29.69 75.33
C VAL A 172 29.14 29.06 76.71
N GLU A 173 28.36 27.98 76.85
CA GLU A 173 28.25 27.23 78.10
C GLU A 173 29.61 26.64 78.52
N ASP A 174 30.33 26.00 77.61
CA ASP A 174 31.67 25.46 77.86
C ASP A 174 32.63 26.57 78.33
N ILE A 175 32.67 27.70 77.62
CA ILE A 175 33.53 28.84 77.96
C ILE A 175 33.11 29.46 79.30
N MET A 176 31.81 29.61 79.60
CA MET A 176 31.37 30.11 80.91
C MET A 176 31.74 29.15 82.04
N LEU A 177 31.68 27.84 81.80
CA LEU A 177 32.05 26.84 82.80
C LEU A 177 33.55 26.84 83.06
N GLU A 178 34.35 27.00 81.99
CA GLU A 178 35.81 27.13 82.04
C GLU A 178 36.22 28.43 82.76
N ILE A 179 35.59 29.57 82.45
CA ILE A 179 35.79 30.86 83.13
C ILE A 179 35.45 30.75 84.62
N LYS A 180 34.36 30.07 84.96
CA LYS A 180 33.89 29.91 86.35
C LYS A 180 34.75 28.95 87.17
N GLN A 181 35.41 27.98 86.52
CA GLN A 181 36.36 27.06 87.16
C GLN A 181 37.72 27.73 87.40
N GLU A 182 38.22 28.50 86.44
CA GLU A 182 39.54 29.14 86.50
C GLU A 182 39.54 30.47 87.26
N LEU A 183 38.50 31.31 87.12
CA LEU A 183 38.39 32.59 87.79
C LEU A 183 37.11 32.69 88.63
N LYS A 184 37.27 32.51 89.94
CA LYS A 184 36.22 32.59 90.96
C LYS A 184 35.56 33.99 91.15
N ASP A 185 35.84 34.98 90.29
CA ASP A 185 35.25 36.33 90.39
C ASP A 185 35.14 37.02 89.00
N GLU A 186 33.90 37.29 88.54
CA GLU A 186 33.52 37.71 87.17
C GLU A 186 33.48 39.24 86.95
N SER A 187 34.22 40.01 87.73
CA SER A 187 34.09 41.49 87.71
C SER A 187 34.98 42.22 86.69
N TRP A 188 35.82 41.51 85.91
CA TRP A 188 36.84 42.11 85.02
C TRP A 188 36.54 42.01 83.52
N LEU A 189 35.45 41.33 83.11
CA LEU A 189 35.15 41.00 81.71
C LEU A 189 34.43 42.10 80.91
N LYS A 190 34.55 43.38 81.31
CA LYS A 190 33.95 44.50 80.55
C LYS A 190 34.92 45.22 79.62
N ASP A 191 36.22 44.99 79.74
CA ASP A 191 37.25 45.73 79.00
C ASP A 191 38.32 44.80 78.41
N TYR A 192 38.00 44.04 77.35
CA TYR A 192 39.05 43.35 76.57
C TYR A 192 38.84 43.45 75.05
N LYS A 193 39.92 43.84 74.36
CA LYS A 193 40.03 44.04 72.90
C LYS A 193 40.63 42.79 72.24
N GLU A 194 40.24 42.55 70.98
CA GLU A 194 40.65 41.41 70.12
C GLU A 194 42.16 41.13 70.09
N GLU A 195 42.51 39.84 70.14
CA GLU A 195 43.89 39.34 69.98
C GLU A 195 44.10 38.69 68.60
N HIS A 196 45.26 38.99 68.00
CA HIS A 196 45.69 38.62 66.65
C HIS A 196 46.05 37.13 66.48
N VAL A 197 45.56 36.52 65.40
CA VAL A 197 45.99 35.20 64.92
C VAL A 197 47.37 35.28 64.24
N SER A 198 48.26 34.31 64.51
CA SER A 198 49.64 34.23 63.99
C SER A 198 49.70 34.05 62.47
N THR A 199 50.19 35.08 61.79
CA THR A 199 50.31 35.16 60.32
C THR A 199 51.26 34.13 59.70
N ASP A 200 52.18 33.58 60.49
CA ASP A 200 53.25 32.67 60.03
C ASP A 200 52.75 31.25 59.72
N GLU A 201 51.78 30.74 60.47
CA GLU A 201 51.21 29.41 60.22
C GLU A 201 50.35 29.39 58.96
N LEU A 202 49.59 30.47 58.74
CA LEU A 202 48.81 30.69 57.52
C LEU A 202 49.72 30.80 56.28
N MET A 203 50.86 31.48 56.37
CA MET A 203 51.81 31.56 55.25
C MET A 203 52.40 30.19 54.87
N ARG A 204 52.69 29.32 55.84
CA ARG A 204 53.19 27.97 55.56
C ARG A 204 52.15 27.11 54.86
N GLN A 205 50.88 27.20 55.27
CA GLN A 205 49.79 26.49 54.61
C GLN A 205 49.56 27.00 53.18
N ILE A 206 49.60 28.32 52.97
CA ILE A 206 49.50 28.92 51.63
C ILE A 206 50.64 28.44 50.73
N HIS A 207 51.87 28.37 51.25
CA HIS A 207 53.01 27.90 50.47
C HIS A 207 52.87 26.42 50.08
N ASN A 208 52.40 25.56 51.00
CA ASN A 208 52.14 24.15 50.70
C ASN A 208 51.03 23.97 49.65
N PHE A 209 49.92 24.72 49.76
CA PHE A 209 48.86 24.65 48.77
C PHE A 209 49.29 25.19 47.40
N LYS A 210 50.13 26.23 47.37
CA LYS A 210 50.67 26.77 46.12
C LYS A 210 51.58 25.76 45.43
N HIS A 211 52.44 25.06 46.19
CA HIS A 211 53.28 24.00 45.64
C HIS A 211 52.46 22.80 45.13
N GLN A 212 51.38 22.43 45.83
CA GLN A 212 50.46 21.40 45.35
C GLN A 212 49.76 21.81 44.05
N LEU A 213 49.40 23.09 43.91
CA LEU A 213 48.76 23.63 42.72
C LEU A 213 49.73 23.66 41.52
N ASP A 214 51.01 23.97 41.76
CA ASP A 214 52.06 23.92 40.73
C ASP A 214 52.34 22.48 40.25
N LEU A 215 52.22 21.47 41.12
CA LEU A 215 52.39 20.04 40.76
C LEU A 215 51.26 19.50 39.88
N ILE A 216 50.04 19.99 40.06
CA ILE A 216 48.86 19.59 39.27
C ILE A 216 48.94 20.16 37.84
N GLY A 217 49.73 21.23 37.65
CA GLY A 217 49.85 21.92 36.37
C GLY A 217 48.64 22.83 36.09
N GLY A 218 48.85 23.80 35.20
CA GLY A 218 47.80 24.74 34.82
C GLY A 218 46.65 24.04 34.09
N ILE A 219 45.42 24.46 34.38
CA ILE A 219 44.26 24.10 33.56
C ILE A 219 44.41 24.88 32.26
N ASP A 220 44.81 24.19 31.21
CA ASP A 220 44.84 24.78 29.88
C ASP A 220 43.40 25.05 29.41
N LEU A 221 43.10 26.32 29.17
CA LEU A 221 41.79 26.78 28.71
C LEU A 221 41.49 26.25 27.30
N GLU A 222 42.50 25.88 26.52
CA GLU A 222 42.36 25.29 25.19
C GLU A 222 41.85 23.85 25.30
N THR A 223 42.37 23.05 26.23
CA THR A 223 41.88 21.70 26.55
C THR A 223 40.39 21.67 26.93
N VAL A 224 39.91 22.68 27.67
CA VAL A 224 38.47 22.78 28.02
C VAL A 224 37.61 23.10 26.79
N LYS A 225 38.14 23.87 25.83
CA LYS A 225 37.46 24.14 24.55
C LYS A 225 37.48 22.90 23.65
N GLU A 226 38.62 22.23 23.51
CA GLU A 226 38.75 20.98 22.74
C GLU A 226 37.80 19.90 23.26
N TYR A 227 37.68 19.75 24.59
CA TYR A 227 36.72 18.81 25.17
C TYR A 227 35.29 19.14 24.78
N LYS A 228 34.89 20.42 24.78
CA LYS A 228 33.54 20.84 24.38
C LYS A 228 33.29 20.54 22.90
N GLU A 229 34.21 20.93 22.02
CA GLU A 229 34.09 20.67 20.58
C GLU A 229 34.06 19.17 20.26
N THR A 230 34.93 18.39 20.91
CA THR A 230 34.97 16.93 20.74
C THR A 230 33.71 16.26 21.25
N LYS A 231 33.19 16.73 22.39
CA LYS A 231 31.94 16.24 22.95
C LYS A 231 30.75 16.56 22.05
N GLU A 232 30.66 17.78 21.53
CA GLU A 232 29.60 18.16 20.57
C GLU A 232 29.64 17.29 19.31
N ARG A 233 30.84 17.01 18.79
CA ARG A 233 31.02 16.11 17.63
C ARG A 233 30.66 14.66 17.98
N TYR A 234 31.03 14.18 19.16
CA TYR A 234 30.66 12.86 19.64
C TYR A 234 29.15 12.72 19.79
N ASP A 235 28.50 13.65 20.48
CA ASP A 235 27.05 13.65 20.71
C ASP A 235 26.29 13.69 19.36
N PHE A 236 26.79 14.45 18.38
CA PHE A 236 26.24 14.48 17.03
C PHE A 236 26.36 13.12 16.32
N LEU A 237 27.57 12.53 16.29
CA LEU A 237 27.81 11.25 15.63
C LEU A 237 27.06 10.10 16.32
N ASP A 238 26.99 10.09 17.64
CA ASP A 238 26.23 9.10 18.40
C ASP A 238 24.74 9.18 18.07
N THR A 239 24.19 10.39 17.96
CA THR A 239 22.81 10.59 17.50
C THR A 239 22.61 10.05 16.08
N GLN A 240 23.51 10.36 15.14
CA GLN A 240 23.43 9.85 13.76
C GLN A 240 23.56 8.32 13.68
N CYS A 241 24.47 7.72 14.45
CA CYS A 241 24.63 6.27 14.52
C CYS A 241 23.36 5.61 15.06
N ASN A 242 22.79 6.16 16.14
CA ASN A 242 21.54 5.64 16.72
C ASN A 242 20.36 5.76 15.74
N ASP A 243 20.26 6.86 15.00
CA ASP A 243 19.21 7.04 13.99
C ASP A 243 19.38 6.07 12.81
N LEU A 244 20.63 5.80 12.39
CA LEU A 244 20.93 4.80 11.37
C LEU A 244 20.59 3.38 11.84
N SER A 245 20.96 3.02 13.07
CA SER A 245 20.62 1.72 13.66
C SER A 245 19.11 1.51 13.74
N LYS A 246 18.34 2.52 14.17
CA LYS A 246 16.87 2.48 14.16
C LYS A 246 16.29 2.35 12.75
N SER A 247 16.90 3.00 11.77
CA SER A 247 16.49 2.89 10.37
C SER A 247 16.71 1.48 9.83
N ILE A 248 17.84 0.85 10.18
CA ILE A 248 18.14 -0.54 9.83
C ILE A 248 17.11 -1.49 10.46
N GLU A 249 16.78 -1.30 11.73
CA GLU A 249 15.77 -2.12 12.43
C GLU A 249 14.37 -1.96 11.81
N SER A 250 14.00 -0.73 11.45
CA SER A 250 12.74 -0.43 10.77
C SER A 250 12.70 -1.10 9.40
N LEU A 251 13.79 -1.02 8.61
CA LEU A 251 13.90 -1.70 7.32
C LEU A 251 13.81 -3.23 7.46
N LYS A 252 14.45 -3.83 8.47
CA LYS A 252 14.33 -5.26 8.75
C LYS A 252 12.89 -5.67 9.04
N THR A 253 12.16 -4.85 9.80
CA THR A 253 10.74 -5.09 10.10
C THR A 253 9.90 -5.05 8.82
N ILE A 254 10.13 -4.07 7.95
CA ILE A 254 9.45 -3.96 6.65
C ILE A 254 9.75 -5.17 5.76
N ILE A 255 10.99 -5.65 5.74
CA ILE A 255 11.37 -6.84 4.97
C ILE A 255 10.59 -8.06 5.45
N ILE A 256 10.47 -8.26 6.77
CA ILE A 256 9.69 -9.37 7.35
C ILE A 256 8.21 -9.26 6.98
N GLU A 257 7.64 -8.06 7.03
CA GLU A 257 6.24 -7.83 6.67
C GLU A 257 5.97 -8.09 5.17
N LEU A 258 6.87 -7.62 4.30
CA LEU A 258 6.80 -7.87 2.86
C LEU A 258 6.93 -9.36 2.55
N ASP A 259 7.85 -10.08 3.19
CA ASP A 259 8.06 -11.51 2.98
C ASP A 259 6.83 -12.32 3.38
N ASN A 260 6.22 -11.99 4.52
CA ASN A 260 4.94 -12.59 4.94
C ASN A 260 3.82 -12.33 3.92
N THR A 261 3.75 -11.12 3.38
CA THR A 261 2.77 -10.74 2.37
C THR A 261 3.00 -11.54 1.07
N ILE A 262 4.24 -11.62 0.60
CA ILE A 262 4.65 -12.40 -0.57
C ILE A 262 4.28 -13.87 -0.38
N HIS A 263 4.59 -14.46 0.78
CA HIS A 263 4.24 -15.85 1.08
C HIS A 263 2.73 -16.08 1.09
N HIS A 264 1.95 -15.15 1.62
CA HIS A 264 0.49 -15.25 1.62
C HIS A 264 -0.09 -15.19 0.21
N GLU A 265 0.30 -14.18 -0.59
CA GLU A 265 -0.16 -14.02 -1.96
C GLU A 265 0.31 -15.15 -2.88
N PHE A 266 1.54 -15.62 -2.70
CA PHE A 266 2.07 -16.77 -3.44
C PHE A 266 1.26 -18.03 -3.15
N ASN A 267 1.02 -18.36 -1.88
CA ASN A 267 0.25 -19.56 -1.53
C ASN A 267 -1.21 -19.48 -1.99
N ALA A 268 -1.83 -18.29 -1.90
CA ALA A 268 -3.17 -18.05 -2.41
C ALA A 268 -3.23 -18.24 -3.93
N SER A 269 -2.30 -17.61 -4.66
CA SER A 269 -2.20 -17.72 -6.12
C SER A 269 -1.87 -19.15 -6.56
N PHE A 270 -0.95 -19.82 -5.88
CA PHE A 270 -0.58 -21.21 -6.17
C PHE A 270 -1.77 -22.16 -6.00
N LYS A 271 -2.56 -21.98 -4.93
CA LYS A 271 -3.79 -22.75 -4.71
C LYS A 271 -4.83 -22.52 -5.80
N ASN A 272 -5.02 -21.27 -6.23
CA ASN A 272 -5.95 -20.93 -7.30
C ASN A 272 -5.49 -21.50 -8.65
N ILE A 273 -4.20 -21.34 -8.99
CA ILE A 273 -3.61 -21.91 -10.21
C ILE A 273 -3.75 -23.43 -10.20
N ASN A 274 -3.51 -24.11 -9.07
CA ASN A 274 -3.67 -25.56 -8.98
C ASN A 274 -5.12 -26.01 -9.21
N CYS A 275 -6.10 -25.25 -8.70
CA CYS A 275 -7.52 -25.50 -8.91
C CYS A 275 -7.94 -25.31 -10.38
N GLU A 276 -7.54 -24.20 -11.01
CA GLU A 276 -7.81 -23.96 -12.42
C GLU A 276 -7.06 -24.96 -13.32
N PHE A 277 -5.84 -25.35 -12.97
CA PHE A 277 -5.07 -26.37 -13.67
C PHE A 277 -5.80 -27.71 -13.67
N GLN A 278 -6.34 -28.14 -12.53
CA GLN A 278 -7.18 -29.34 -12.44
C GLN A 278 -8.40 -29.26 -13.35
N LYS A 279 -9.05 -28.10 -13.40
CA LYS A 279 -10.24 -27.85 -14.22
C LYS A 279 -9.91 -27.91 -15.71
N PHE A 280 -8.92 -27.15 -16.19
CA PHE A 280 -8.52 -27.14 -17.59
C PHE A 280 -7.96 -28.48 -18.05
N PHE A 281 -7.17 -29.16 -17.20
CA PHE A 281 -6.69 -30.51 -17.50
C PHE A 281 -7.85 -31.49 -17.71
N LYS A 282 -8.86 -31.45 -16.83
CA LYS A 282 -10.04 -32.32 -16.96
C LYS A 282 -10.84 -32.04 -18.22
N VAL A 283 -10.95 -30.77 -18.64
CA VAL A 283 -11.61 -30.38 -19.90
C VAL A 283 -10.83 -30.90 -21.11
N LEU A 284 -9.51 -30.71 -21.13
CA LEU A 284 -8.64 -31.13 -22.25
C LEU A 284 -8.50 -32.65 -22.37
N PHE A 285 -8.57 -33.42 -21.28
CA PHE A 285 -8.43 -34.88 -21.32
C PHE A 285 -9.75 -35.65 -21.16
N HIS A 286 -10.91 -34.98 -21.05
CA HIS A 286 -12.20 -35.58 -20.71
C HIS A 286 -12.16 -36.44 -19.43
N GLY A 287 -11.31 -36.08 -18.47
CA GLY A 287 -11.01 -36.88 -17.30
C GLY A 287 -9.56 -36.74 -16.85
N GLY A 288 -9.12 -37.64 -15.96
CA GLY A 288 -7.78 -37.58 -15.38
C GLY A 288 -7.67 -36.64 -14.18
N LYS A 289 -6.46 -36.55 -13.61
CA LYS A 289 -6.12 -35.72 -12.46
C LYS A 289 -4.74 -35.10 -12.68
N ALA A 290 -4.59 -33.83 -12.36
CA ALA A 290 -3.30 -33.17 -12.38
C ALA A 290 -3.14 -32.30 -11.13
N GLU A 291 -1.92 -32.14 -10.63
CA GLU A 291 -1.64 -31.40 -9.41
C GLU A 291 -0.24 -30.79 -9.47
N LEU A 292 -0.11 -29.59 -8.89
CA LEU A 292 1.15 -28.90 -8.70
C LEU A 292 1.63 -29.13 -7.26
N VAL A 293 2.87 -29.59 -7.10
CA VAL A 293 3.48 -29.86 -5.79
C VAL A 293 4.72 -28.98 -5.60
N LEU A 294 4.80 -28.30 -4.45
CA LEU A 294 5.97 -27.49 -4.10
C LEU A 294 7.12 -28.40 -3.64
N ILE A 295 8.26 -28.30 -4.31
CA ILE A 295 9.51 -28.93 -3.87
C ILE A 295 10.19 -27.99 -2.88
N LYS A 296 10.36 -28.46 -1.65
CA LYS A 296 11.08 -27.73 -0.60
C LYS A 296 12.50 -28.28 -0.52
N GLU A 297 13.48 -27.39 -0.40
CA GLU A 297 14.84 -27.81 -0.12
C GLU A 297 14.88 -28.54 1.22
N SER A 298 15.44 -29.75 1.22
CA SER A 298 15.61 -30.52 2.46
C SER A 298 16.92 -30.11 3.12
N GLU A 299 16.94 -30.00 4.45
CA GLU A 299 18.14 -29.65 5.25
C GLU A 299 19.37 -30.54 4.96
N LYS A 300 19.18 -31.68 4.28
CA LYS A 300 20.25 -32.60 3.87
C LYS A 300 21.02 -32.14 2.62
N GLU A 301 20.42 -31.35 1.75
CA GLU A 301 21.08 -30.80 0.56
C GLU A 301 21.95 -29.60 0.93
N GLU A 302 21.48 -28.73 1.84
CA GLU A 302 22.29 -27.63 2.39
C GLU A 302 23.58 -28.12 3.09
N LYS A 303 23.53 -29.27 3.78
CA LYS A 303 24.73 -29.85 4.41
C LYS A 303 25.75 -30.33 3.37
N LYS A 304 25.28 -30.87 2.25
CA LYS A 304 26.17 -31.33 1.16
C LYS A 304 26.77 -30.16 0.39
N GLU A 305 26.00 -29.10 0.13
CA GLU A 305 26.52 -27.89 -0.50
C GLU A 305 27.53 -27.19 0.41
N LYS A 306 27.26 -27.09 1.73
CA LYS A 306 28.22 -26.56 2.72
C LYS A 306 29.50 -27.40 2.83
N GLU A 307 29.38 -28.73 2.78
CA GLU A 307 30.56 -29.62 2.77
C GLU A 307 31.37 -29.48 1.47
N MET A 308 30.71 -29.18 0.34
CA MET A 308 31.39 -28.92 -0.95
C MET A 308 32.04 -27.53 -1.00
N GLU A 309 31.39 -26.49 -0.46
CA GLU A 309 31.93 -25.13 -0.35
C GLU A 309 33.13 -25.07 0.60
N LEU A 310 33.04 -25.67 1.80
CA LEU A 310 34.18 -25.76 2.73
C LEU A 310 35.37 -26.53 2.14
N ALA A 311 35.12 -27.47 1.22
CA ALA A 311 36.18 -28.20 0.54
C ALA A 311 36.87 -27.37 -0.58
N MET A 312 36.21 -26.32 -1.09
CA MET A 312 36.76 -25.42 -2.11
C MET A 312 37.45 -24.17 -1.51
N GLU A 313 37.07 -23.72 -0.32
CA GLU A 313 37.65 -22.55 0.37
C GLU A 313 38.92 -22.86 1.19
N GLY A 314 39.58 -23.98 0.92
CA GLY A 314 40.94 -24.20 1.38
C GLY A 314 41.90 -23.28 0.62
N VAL A 315 42.12 -22.06 1.12
CA VAL A 315 43.28 -21.14 0.98
C VAL A 315 42.83 -19.69 0.77
N GLU A 316 42.74 -18.92 1.87
CA GLU A 316 43.33 -17.59 2.13
C GLU A 316 42.54 -16.80 3.20
N ALA A 317 43.23 -15.84 3.83
CA ALA A 317 42.88 -15.23 5.12
C ALA A 317 41.47 -14.63 5.18
N VAL A 318 40.73 -15.02 6.22
CA VAL A 318 39.41 -14.50 6.57
C VAL A 318 39.59 -13.08 7.12
N ASP A 319 39.16 -12.08 6.35
CA ASP A 319 39.00 -10.70 6.81
C ASP A 319 37.82 -10.64 7.81
N GLU A 320 38.01 -9.97 8.96
CA GLU A 320 36.96 -9.79 9.99
C GLU A 320 35.68 -9.13 9.44
N ALA A 321 35.76 -8.43 8.30
CA ALA A 321 34.60 -7.87 7.59
C ALA A 321 33.69 -8.94 6.95
N GLN A 322 34.23 -10.11 6.60
CA GLN A 322 33.44 -11.22 6.04
C GLN A 322 32.63 -11.95 7.11
N GLU A 323 33.09 -11.98 8.36
CA GLU A 323 32.36 -12.59 9.48
C GLU A 323 31.09 -11.79 9.82
N GLU A 324 31.13 -10.45 9.77
CA GLU A 324 29.94 -9.63 9.98
C GLU A 324 28.89 -9.82 8.86
N ASP A 325 29.32 -9.88 7.60
CA ASP A 325 28.44 -10.17 6.46
C ASP A 325 27.85 -11.59 6.52
N GLU A 326 28.61 -12.57 6.99
CA GLU A 326 28.15 -13.93 7.27
C GLU A 326 27.09 -13.94 8.37
N ILE A 327 27.30 -13.21 9.48
CA ILE A 327 26.35 -13.13 10.59
C ILE A 327 25.05 -12.44 10.16
N ILE A 328 25.15 -11.38 9.34
CA ILE A 328 23.99 -10.69 8.76
C ILE A 328 23.24 -11.64 7.81
N LYS A 329 23.93 -12.37 6.93
CA LYS A 329 23.33 -13.42 6.09
C LYS A 329 22.67 -14.51 6.93
N LYS A 330 23.27 -14.93 8.04
CA LYS A 330 22.75 -15.98 8.93
C LYS A 330 21.49 -15.53 9.67
N MET A 331 21.46 -14.27 10.13
CA MET A 331 20.26 -13.68 10.76
C MET A 331 19.13 -13.45 9.75
N LEU A 332 19.44 -13.00 8.54
CA LEU A 332 18.46 -12.86 7.45
C LEU A 332 17.89 -14.22 7.03
N ARG A 333 18.74 -15.27 6.97
CA ARG A 333 18.32 -16.64 6.66
C ARG A 333 17.50 -17.30 7.77
N GLY A 334 17.69 -16.90 9.03
CA GLY A 334 16.90 -17.42 10.17
C GLY A 334 15.41 -17.11 10.11
N SER A 335 15.00 -16.16 9.26
CA SER A 335 13.59 -15.82 9.02
C SER A 335 13.05 -16.39 7.70
N SER A 336 13.90 -16.99 6.85
CA SER A 336 13.47 -17.55 5.56
C SER A 336 12.94 -18.97 5.78
N GLU A 337 11.64 -19.03 6.02
CA GLU A 337 10.86 -20.25 6.09
C GLU A 337 11.00 -21.03 4.76
N LYS A 338 11.83 -22.09 4.75
CA LYS A 338 11.95 -23.12 3.69
C LYS A 338 11.99 -22.56 2.26
N VAL A 339 13.19 -22.29 1.76
CA VAL A 339 13.44 -21.94 0.37
C VAL A 339 12.74 -22.95 -0.56
N ILE A 340 11.78 -22.46 -1.34
CA ILE A 340 11.07 -23.25 -2.35
C ILE A 340 12.04 -23.44 -3.51
N LYS A 341 12.50 -24.68 -3.72
CA LYS A 341 13.47 -25.03 -4.77
C LYS A 341 12.81 -25.11 -6.16
N GLY A 342 11.51 -25.40 -6.20
CA GLY A 342 10.75 -25.43 -7.45
C GLY A 342 9.34 -25.99 -7.30
N VAL A 343 8.69 -26.18 -8.46
CA VAL A 343 7.34 -26.76 -8.58
C VAL A 343 7.43 -28.02 -9.43
N GLU A 344 6.92 -29.13 -8.92
CA GLU A 344 6.74 -30.38 -9.67
C GLU A 344 5.31 -30.50 -10.20
N ILE A 345 5.18 -30.94 -11.45
CA ILE A 345 3.90 -31.17 -12.11
C ILE A 345 3.60 -32.67 -12.11
N ILE A 346 2.52 -33.07 -11.44
CA ILE A 346 2.02 -34.44 -11.43
C ILE A 346 0.79 -34.50 -12.32
N ALA A 347 0.82 -35.29 -13.40
CA ALA A 347 -0.30 -35.42 -14.32
C ALA A 347 -0.65 -36.90 -14.55
N THR A 348 -1.95 -37.21 -14.49
CA THR A 348 -2.49 -38.56 -14.69
C THR A 348 -3.63 -38.50 -15.70
N PRO A 349 -3.37 -38.80 -16.98
CA PRO A 349 -4.40 -38.95 -18.00
C PRO A 349 -5.40 -40.05 -17.65
N PRO A 350 -6.63 -40.03 -18.18
CA PRO A 350 -7.64 -41.05 -17.89
C PRO A 350 -7.15 -42.45 -18.28
N GLY A 351 -7.36 -43.43 -17.39
CA GLY A 351 -7.02 -44.84 -17.63
C GLY A 351 -5.54 -45.22 -17.48
N LYS A 352 -4.66 -44.29 -17.06
CA LYS A 352 -3.23 -44.56 -16.82
C LYS A 352 -2.83 -44.34 -15.35
N LYS A 353 -1.72 -44.96 -14.92
CA LYS A 353 -1.12 -44.73 -13.60
C LYS A 353 -0.31 -43.42 -13.58
N LEU A 354 -0.11 -42.86 -12.37
CA LEU A 354 0.73 -41.70 -12.09
C LEU A 354 2.08 -41.81 -12.82
N LYS A 355 2.43 -40.82 -13.63
CA LYS A 355 3.69 -40.75 -14.37
C LYS A 355 4.29 -39.36 -14.26
N SER A 356 5.61 -39.31 -14.18
CA SER A 356 6.36 -38.07 -14.41
C SER A 356 6.14 -37.60 -15.85
N ILE A 357 6.19 -36.28 -16.08
CA ILE A 357 5.96 -35.64 -17.39
C ILE A 357 6.86 -36.21 -18.51
N ASN A 358 8.05 -36.70 -18.15
CA ASN A 358 9.00 -37.31 -19.08
C ASN A 358 8.53 -38.64 -19.68
N MET A 359 7.54 -39.29 -19.06
CA MET A 359 7.00 -40.58 -19.51
C MET A 359 5.67 -40.46 -20.27
N MET A 360 5.24 -39.24 -20.60
CA MET A 360 4.03 -38.93 -21.36
C MET A 360 4.29 -38.84 -22.87
N SER A 361 3.26 -39.10 -23.69
CA SER A 361 3.33 -38.90 -25.15
C SER A 361 3.53 -37.42 -25.51
N GLY A 362 4.05 -37.11 -26.71
CA GLY A 362 4.28 -35.74 -27.18
C GLY A 362 3.03 -34.86 -27.12
N GLY A 363 1.88 -35.38 -27.59
CA GLY A 363 0.59 -34.68 -27.51
C GLY A 363 0.07 -34.54 -26.07
N GLU A 364 0.29 -35.56 -25.21
CA GLU A 364 -0.11 -35.49 -23.79
C GLU A 364 0.72 -34.43 -23.03
N ARG A 365 2.01 -34.31 -23.34
CA ARG A 365 2.88 -33.26 -22.80
C ARG A 365 2.42 -31.88 -23.24
N ALA A 366 2.13 -31.71 -24.54
CA ALA A 366 1.63 -30.45 -25.09
C ALA A 366 0.32 -30.01 -24.40
N LEU A 367 -0.65 -30.92 -24.28
CA LEU A 367 -1.92 -30.65 -23.60
C LEU A 367 -1.77 -30.31 -22.12
N THR A 368 -0.85 -30.99 -21.42
CA THR A 368 -0.57 -30.70 -20.01
C THR A 368 0.04 -29.30 -19.86
N SER A 369 0.96 -28.92 -20.75
CA SER A 369 1.54 -27.57 -20.78
C SER A 369 0.49 -26.50 -21.10
N ILE A 370 -0.37 -26.73 -22.10
CA ILE A 370 -1.48 -25.83 -22.46
C ILE A 370 -2.45 -25.66 -21.29
N ALA A 371 -2.78 -26.74 -20.58
CA ALA A 371 -3.64 -26.69 -19.39
C ALA A 371 -3.02 -25.80 -18.30
N LEU A 372 -1.70 -25.92 -18.06
CA LEU A 372 -1.00 -25.11 -17.08
C LEU A 372 -0.94 -23.64 -17.47
N ILE A 373 -0.60 -23.34 -18.72
CA ILE A 373 -0.56 -21.98 -19.24
C ILE A 373 -1.96 -21.34 -19.15
N SER A 374 -3.01 -22.08 -19.51
CA SER A 374 -4.40 -21.62 -19.40
C SER A 374 -4.79 -21.33 -17.95
N ALA A 375 -4.34 -22.14 -16.99
CA ALA A 375 -4.57 -21.90 -15.57
C ALA A 375 -3.86 -20.65 -15.05
N ILE A 376 -2.63 -20.40 -15.51
CA ILE A 376 -1.87 -19.19 -15.17
C ILE A 376 -2.58 -17.95 -15.75
N ILE A 377 -2.99 -18.00 -17.02
CA ILE A 377 -3.72 -16.90 -17.68
C ILE A 377 -5.07 -16.64 -17.00
N ALA A 378 -5.79 -17.68 -16.58
CA ALA A 378 -7.07 -17.52 -15.90
C ALA A 378 -6.94 -16.83 -14.54
N ASN A 379 -5.87 -17.13 -13.79
CA ASN A 379 -5.61 -16.52 -12.48
C ASN A 379 -5.02 -15.11 -12.60
N ASN A 380 -4.11 -14.90 -13.56
CA ASN A 380 -3.48 -13.59 -13.80
C ASN A 380 -3.53 -13.27 -15.30
N PRO A 381 -4.62 -12.65 -15.79
CA PRO A 381 -4.84 -12.42 -17.22
C PRO A 381 -3.87 -11.35 -17.74
N PRO A 382 -2.93 -11.71 -18.63
CA PRO A 382 -2.07 -10.72 -19.26
C PRO A 382 -2.87 -9.91 -20.30
N PRO A 383 -2.38 -8.73 -20.69
CA PRO A 383 -3.05 -7.89 -21.69
C PRO A 383 -3.17 -8.57 -23.06
N PHE A 384 -2.12 -9.27 -23.50
CA PHE A 384 -2.14 -10.07 -24.72
C PHE A 384 -1.26 -11.32 -24.58
N VAL A 385 -1.56 -12.35 -25.37
CA VAL A 385 -0.82 -13.61 -25.45
C VAL A 385 -0.57 -13.96 -26.91
N VAL A 386 0.65 -14.37 -27.22
CA VAL A 386 1.04 -14.89 -28.53
C VAL A 386 1.25 -16.39 -28.41
N LEU A 387 0.58 -17.16 -29.27
CA LEU A 387 0.70 -18.61 -29.33
C LEU A 387 1.15 -18.99 -30.73
N ASP A 388 2.34 -19.58 -30.85
CA ASP A 388 2.93 -19.96 -32.13
C ASP A 388 2.95 -21.48 -32.29
N GLU A 389 2.14 -22.00 -33.22
CA GLU A 389 2.00 -23.43 -33.58
C GLU A 389 1.78 -24.38 -32.39
N VAL A 390 1.21 -23.88 -31.29
CA VAL A 390 1.00 -24.66 -30.06
C VAL A 390 0.04 -25.85 -30.24
N ASP A 391 -0.81 -25.80 -31.26
CA ASP A 391 -1.78 -26.86 -31.60
C ASP A 391 -1.28 -27.84 -32.67
N ALA A 392 -0.04 -27.71 -33.17
CA ALA A 392 0.51 -28.59 -34.21
C ALA A 392 0.63 -30.07 -33.76
N ALA A 393 0.79 -30.31 -32.46
CA ALA A 393 0.89 -31.66 -31.88
C ALA A 393 -0.46 -32.22 -31.41
N LEU A 394 -1.57 -31.49 -31.61
CA LEU A 394 -2.90 -31.87 -31.15
C LEU A 394 -3.68 -32.58 -32.27
N ASP A 395 -4.51 -33.55 -31.87
CA ASP A 395 -5.51 -34.12 -32.77
C ASP A 395 -6.71 -33.17 -32.93
N GLU A 396 -7.59 -33.44 -33.89
CA GLU A 396 -8.75 -32.59 -34.21
C GLU A 396 -9.68 -32.39 -32.99
N ALA A 397 -9.95 -33.47 -32.25
CA ALA A 397 -10.84 -33.42 -31.08
C ALA A 397 -10.28 -32.61 -29.90
N ASN A 398 -8.96 -32.64 -29.67
CA ASN A 398 -8.34 -31.81 -28.63
C ASN A 398 -8.12 -30.38 -29.11
N SER A 399 -7.93 -30.16 -30.42
CA SER A 399 -7.85 -28.82 -31.02
C SER A 399 -9.17 -28.05 -30.87
N GLU A 400 -10.32 -28.70 -31.03
CA GLU A 400 -11.63 -28.07 -30.75
C GLU A 400 -11.78 -27.63 -29.29
N ARG A 401 -11.27 -28.43 -28.34
CA ARG A 401 -11.31 -28.10 -26.91
C ARG A 401 -10.36 -26.98 -26.56
N PHE A 402 -9.17 -27.00 -27.13
CA PHE A 402 -8.21 -25.91 -27.01
C PHE A 402 -8.82 -24.60 -27.52
N ALA A 403 -9.42 -24.61 -28.72
CA ALA A 403 -10.11 -23.45 -29.28
C ALA A 403 -11.25 -22.97 -28.35
N ALA A 404 -11.99 -23.88 -27.71
CA ALA A 404 -13.02 -23.52 -26.74
C ALA A 404 -12.48 -22.84 -25.47
N ILE A 405 -11.31 -23.28 -24.99
CA ILE A 405 -10.64 -22.63 -23.85
C ILE A 405 -10.15 -21.24 -24.24
N LEU A 406 -9.56 -21.08 -25.43
CA LEU A 406 -9.14 -19.78 -25.93
C LEU A 406 -10.30 -18.80 -26.07
N ASP A 407 -11.45 -19.28 -26.55
CA ASP A 407 -12.69 -18.49 -26.67
C ASP A 407 -13.17 -17.97 -25.31
N ASP A 408 -13.22 -18.83 -24.28
CA ASP A 408 -13.57 -18.44 -22.91
C ASP A 408 -12.59 -17.42 -22.30
N LEU A 409 -11.28 -17.62 -22.52
CA LEU A 409 -10.24 -16.71 -22.03
C LEU A 409 -10.18 -15.38 -22.81
N SER A 410 -10.67 -15.36 -24.05
CA SER A 410 -10.59 -14.20 -24.96
C SER A 410 -11.35 -12.98 -24.44
N HIS A 411 -12.32 -13.18 -23.55
CA HIS A 411 -13.07 -12.10 -22.92
C HIS A 411 -12.22 -11.20 -22.02
N LYS A 412 -11.10 -11.71 -21.49
CA LYS A 412 -10.22 -10.97 -20.57
C LYS A 412 -8.84 -10.68 -21.15
N THR A 413 -8.37 -11.48 -22.09
CA THR A 413 -7.03 -11.40 -22.66
C THR A 413 -7.08 -11.45 -24.18
N GLN A 414 -6.29 -10.60 -24.85
CA GLN A 414 -6.20 -10.63 -26.30
C GLN A 414 -5.30 -11.79 -26.76
N PHE A 415 -5.79 -12.63 -27.68
CA PHE A 415 -5.00 -13.73 -28.23
C PHE A 415 -4.57 -13.46 -29.67
N VAL A 416 -3.28 -13.69 -29.95
CA VAL A 416 -2.70 -13.76 -31.28
C VAL A 416 -2.20 -15.19 -31.49
N VAL A 417 -2.88 -15.95 -32.33
CA VAL A 417 -2.57 -17.37 -32.55
C VAL A 417 -2.08 -17.57 -33.97
N VAL A 418 -0.88 -18.12 -34.11
CA VAL A 418 -0.32 -18.59 -35.37
C VAL A 418 -0.58 -20.09 -35.45
N THR A 419 -1.41 -20.50 -36.41
CA THR A 419 -1.83 -21.89 -36.55
C THR A 419 -2.23 -22.21 -37.98
N HIS A 420 -2.13 -23.48 -38.37
CA HIS A 420 -2.70 -24.03 -39.58
C HIS A 420 -3.97 -24.89 -39.30
N ASN A 421 -4.38 -25.00 -38.03
CA ASN A 421 -5.47 -25.85 -37.59
C ASN A 421 -6.84 -25.18 -37.81
N ARG A 422 -7.72 -25.86 -38.54
CA ARG A 422 -9.04 -25.35 -38.91
C ARG A 422 -9.94 -25.10 -37.69
N ALA A 423 -9.84 -25.94 -36.64
CA ALA A 423 -10.67 -25.81 -35.46
C ALA A 423 -10.41 -24.49 -34.71
N THR A 424 -9.14 -24.13 -34.57
CA THR A 424 -8.70 -22.88 -33.94
C THR A 424 -9.03 -21.67 -34.81
N MET A 425 -8.82 -21.76 -36.13
CA MET A 425 -9.17 -20.69 -37.07
C MET A 425 -10.66 -20.37 -37.07
N TYR A 426 -11.53 -21.38 -36.98
CA TYR A 426 -12.98 -21.19 -37.07
C TYR A 426 -13.55 -20.37 -35.91
N ARG A 427 -12.88 -20.35 -34.76
CA ARG A 427 -13.29 -19.56 -33.58
C ARG A 427 -12.68 -18.16 -33.54
N ALA A 428 -11.75 -17.84 -34.45
CA ALA A 428 -11.12 -16.52 -34.47
C ALA A 428 -12.12 -15.44 -34.94
N VAL A 429 -12.04 -14.24 -34.36
CA VAL A 429 -12.86 -13.10 -34.81
C VAL A 429 -12.30 -12.53 -36.12
N ILE A 430 -10.98 -12.45 -36.21
CA ILE A 430 -10.24 -11.92 -37.37
C ILE A 430 -9.12 -12.90 -37.71
N LEU A 431 -9.00 -13.22 -38.99
CA LEU A 431 -7.90 -14.01 -39.53
C LEU A 431 -6.95 -13.10 -40.31
N TYR A 432 -5.66 -13.22 -40.01
CA TYR A 432 -4.59 -12.61 -40.79
C TYR A 432 -3.86 -13.70 -41.56
N GLY A 433 -3.98 -13.69 -42.88
CA GLY A 433 -3.25 -14.58 -43.78
C GLY A 433 -1.97 -13.91 -44.27
N VAL A 434 -0.83 -14.61 -44.16
CA VAL A 434 0.43 -14.16 -44.77
C VAL A 434 0.60 -14.89 -46.09
N THR A 435 0.73 -14.15 -47.19
CA THR A 435 1.03 -14.69 -48.52
C THR A 435 2.37 -14.15 -49.00
N MET A 436 3.17 -14.99 -49.63
CA MET A 436 4.44 -14.58 -50.24
C MET A 436 4.27 -14.60 -51.76
N GLY A 437 4.60 -13.49 -52.43
CA GLY A 437 4.65 -13.44 -53.88
C GLY A 437 5.94 -14.06 -54.43
N ASP A 438 6.03 -14.16 -55.76
CA ASP A 438 7.24 -14.64 -56.45
C ASP A 438 8.46 -13.72 -56.22
N ASP A 439 8.23 -12.52 -55.69
CA ASP A 439 9.23 -11.53 -55.27
C ASP A 439 9.82 -11.78 -53.88
N GLY A 440 9.35 -12.80 -53.15
CA GLY A 440 9.80 -13.12 -51.80
C GLY A 440 9.33 -12.12 -50.73
N VAL A 441 8.49 -11.15 -51.09
CA VAL A 441 7.94 -10.15 -50.17
C VAL A 441 6.65 -10.69 -49.55
N SER A 442 6.59 -10.69 -48.21
CA SER A 442 5.40 -11.11 -47.47
C SER A 442 4.35 -10.00 -47.50
N LYS A 443 3.12 -10.35 -47.90
CA LYS A 443 1.94 -9.49 -47.87
C LYS A 443 0.94 -10.05 -46.87
N ILE A 444 0.33 -9.17 -46.09
CA ILE A 444 -0.68 -9.52 -45.09
C ILE A 444 -2.06 -9.27 -45.68
N LEU A 445 -2.91 -10.30 -45.65
CA LEU A 445 -4.34 -10.20 -45.92
C LEU A 445 -5.10 -10.33 -44.61
N SER A 446 -6.10 -9.49 -44.39
CA SER A 446 -6.97 -9.58 -43.21
C SER A 446 -8.39 -9.92 -43.65
N LEU A 447 -9.01 -10.88 -42.96
CA LEU A 447 -10.37 -11.33 -43.22
C LEU A 447 -11.12 -11.41 -41.89
N LYS A 448 -12.24 -10.68 -41.77
CA LYS A 448 -13.14 -10.78 -40.62
C LYS A 448 -14.10 -11.94 -40.85
N MET A 449 -14.27 -12.82 -39.87
CA MET A 449 -15.09 -14.02 -40.05
C MET A 449 -16.57 -13.69 -40.33
N GLU A 450 -17.09 -12.60 -39.76
CA GLU A 450 -18.45 -12.09 -40.06
C GLU A 450 -18.67 -11.71 -41.54
N GLU A 451 -17.61 -11.28 -42.22
CA GLU A 451 -17.65 -10.90 -43.65
C GLU A 451 -17.48 -12.14 -44.54
N ALA A 452 -16.68 -13.12 -44.08
CA ALA A 452 -16.45 -14.38 -44.77
C ALA A 452 -17.73 -15.23 -44.91
N GLU A 453 -18.54 -15.33 -43.86
CA GLU A 453 -19.81 -16.08 -43.90
C GLU A 453 -20.83 -15.49 -44.89
N LYS A 454 -20.74 -14.19 -45.19
CA LYS A 454 -21.63 -13.50 -46.15
C LYS A 454 -21.20 -13.69 -47.61
N ILE A 455 -19.93 -14.04 -47.86
CA ILE A 455 -19.38 -14.24 -49.20
C ILE A 455 -19.56 -15.70 -49.67
N VAL A 456 -19.75 -16.64 -48.74
CA VAL A 456 -19.87 -18.09 -49.02
C VAL A 456 -21.33 -18.54 -49.20
N LYS A 457 -22.33 -17.67 -48.95
CA LYS A 457 -23.73 -17.87 -49.33
C LYS A 457 -24.05 -17.17 -50.64
#